data_AF-A0A2N5A362-F1
#
_entry.id   AF-A0A2N5A362-F1
#
_cell.length_a   1.000
_cell.length_b   1.000
_cell.length_c   1.000
_cell.angle_alpha   90.00
_cell.angle_beta   90.00
_cell.angle_gamma   90.00
#
_symmetry.space_group_name_H-M   'P 1'
#
loop_
_entity.id
_entity.type
_entity.pdbx_description
1 polymer ?
#
loop_
_entity_poly.entity_id
_entity_poly.type
_entity_poly.pdbx_seq_one_letter_code
_entity_poly.pdbx_strand_id
1 'polypeptide(L)'
;MLRTGSEEWWQTLQGPQCRAVDDAIEVTFWWRDPAGDETHSPRRRVWLYITGVTDHHQNARPQSLTRLPGTDAWSWRTTLSPTWRGSYCFIPSDRDDDFSPEVFSADAPDRALLREGWRKLLPRAIADPLNPHSWQGGRGHGVSALEMPQAPAQPGWDQFNEAHPPARCLEWR
;
A
#
# COMPACT_ATOMS: atom_id res chain seq x y z
N MET A 1 -16.80 4.84 -21.51
CA MET A 1 -15.63 4.62 -20.63
C MET A 1 -15.69 5.69 -19.56
N LEU A 2 -15.59 5.33 -18.28
CA LEU A 2 -15.58 6.33 -17.20
C LEU A 2 -14.29 7.14 -17.26
N ARG A 3 -14.37 8.44 -16.93
CA ARG A 3 -13.18 9.31 -16.88
C ARG A 3 -12.42 9.03 -15.59
N THR A 4 -11.16 8.63 -15.69
CA THR A 4 -10.30 8.45 -14.50
C THR A 4 -10.26 9.72 -13.66
N GLY A 5 -10.44 9.56 -12.34
CA GLY A 5 -10.57 10.67 -11.39
C GLY A 5 -11.98 11.28 -11.30
N SER A 6 -12.97 10.78 -12.05
CA SER A 6 -14.38 11.15 -11.81
C SER A 6 -14.97 10.35 -10.64
N GLU A 7 -16.09 10.84 -10.11
CA GLU A 7 -16.73 10.23 -8.96
C GLU A 7 -17.27 8.83 -9.25
N GLU A 8 -17.86 8.67 -10.43
CA GLU A 8 -18.35 7.39 -10.92
C GLU A 8 -17.20 6.40 -11.10
N TRP A 9 -16.03 6.88 -11.53
CA TRP A 9 -14.85 6.03 -11.65
C TRP A 9 -14.33 5.59 -10.28
N TRP A 10 -14.22 6.51 -9.31
CA TRP A 10 -13.78 6.17 -7.94
C TRP A 10 -14.70 5.13 -7.28
N GLN A 11 -16.01 5.22 -7.50
CA GLN A 11 -16.99 4.25 -6.98
C GLN A 11 -16.82 2.83 -7.53
N THR A 12 -16.07 2.65 -8.62
CA THR A 12 -15.77 1.31 -9.15
C THR A 12 -14.60 0.62 -8.44
N LEU A 13 -13.83 1.34 -7.61
CA LEU A 13 -12.63 0.81 -6.96
C LEU A 13 -12.91 0.33 -5.53
N GLN A 14 -12.31 -0.81 -5.17
CA GLN A 14 -12.37 -1.40 -3.82
C GLN A 14 -10.97 -1.80 -3.32
N GLY A 15 -9.97 -0.99 -3.68
CA GLY A 15 -8.56 -1.25 -3.42
C GLY A 15 -7.74 -1.41 -4.72
N PRO A 16 -6.54 -2.03 -4.64
CA PRO A 16 -5.66 -2.21 -5.79
C PRO A 16 -6.29 -3.07 -6.89
N GLN A 17 -6.12 -2.66 -8.14
CA GLN A 17 -6.58 -3.43 -9.29
C GLN A 17 -5.53 -4.45 -9.70
N CYS A 18 -5.96 -5.69 -9.93
CA CYS A 18 -5.08 -6.80 -10.29
C CYS A 18 -5.42 -7.32 -11.68
N ARG A 19 -4.39 -7.57 -12.49
CA ARG A 19 -4.52 -8.14 -13.85
C ARG A 19 -3.44 -9.18 -14.06
N ALA A 20 -3.80 -10.38 -14.51
CA ALA A 20 -2.83 -11.38 -14.90
C ALA A 20 -2.04 -10.92 -16.14
N VAL A 21 -0.72 -11.06 -16.09
CA VAL A 21 0.21 -10.75 -17.19
C VAL A 21 1.30 -11.81 -17.19
N ASP A 22 1.30 -12.66 -18.21
CA ASP A 22 2.20 -13.81 -18.32
C ASP A 22 2.16 -14.66 -17.03
N ASP A 23 3.32 -14.86 -16.38
CA ASP A 23 3.48 -15.63 -15.14
C ASP A 23 3.39 -14.76 -13.87
N ALA A 24 2.91 -13.52 -13.98
CA ALA A 24 2.83 -12.54 -12.89
C ALA A 24 1.46 -11.86 -12.80
N ILE A 25 1.27 -11.10 -11.73
CA ILE A 25 0.10 -10.23 -11.55
C ILE A 25 0.57 -8.78 -11.60
N GLU A 26 0.09 -8.03 -12.59
CA GLU A 26 0.20 -6.58 -12.60
C GLU A 26 -0.79 -6.00 -11.59
N VAL A 27 -0.29 -5.21 -10.65
CA VAL A 27 -1.07 -4.54 -9.61
C VAL A 27 -0.96 -3.05 -9.80
N THR A 28 -2.10 -2.37 -9.88
CA THR A 28 -2.19 -0.90 -9.89
C THR A 28 -2.83 -0.41 -8.60
N PHE A 29 -2.08 0.37 -7.85
CA PHE A 29 -2.53 1.05 -6.63
C PHE A 29 -3.07 2.41 -6.98
N TRP A 30 -4.16 2.80 -6.31
CA TRP A 30 -4.79 4.09 -6.47
C TRP A 30 -4.95 4.76 -5.11
N TRP A 31 -4.63 6.04 -5.06
CA TRP A 31 -4.94 6.87 -3.90
C TRP A 31 -5.65 8.13 -4.37
N ARG A 32 -6.75 8.44 -3.69
CA ARG A 32 -7.54 9.64 -3.96
C ARG A 32 -7.09 10.77 -3.05
N ASP A 33 -6.68 11.88 -3.65
CA ASP A 33 -6.32 13.06 -2.90
C ASP A 33 -7.56 13.83 -2.42
N PRO A 34 -7.84 13.89 -1.11
CA PRO A 34 -9.02 14.59 -0.61
C PRO A 34 -8.96 16.11 -0.85
N ALA A 35 -7.78 16.68 -1.16
CA ALA A 35 -7.62 18.09 -1.46
C ALA A 35 -7.78 18.41 -2.96
N GLY A 36 -8.12 17.43 -3.80
CA GLY A 36 -8.31 17.63 -5.24
C GLY A 36 -7.02 17.52 -6.04
N ASP A 37 -6.96 18.24 -7.16
CA ASP A 37 -5.85 18.22 -8.11
C ASP A 37 -4.60 18.99 -7.62
N GLU A 38 -3.56 19.03 -8.45
CA GLU A 38 -2.30 19.71 -8.17
C GLU A 38 -2.40 21.24 -7.99
N THR A 39 -3.51 21.86 -8.40
CA THR A 39 -3.71 23.32 -8.23
C THR A 39 -4.22 23.66 -6.84
N HIS A 40 -4.80 22.68 -6.13
CA HIS A 40 -5.37 22.84 -4.80
C HIS A 40 -4.57 22.09 -3.71
N SER A 41 -4.06 20.91 -4.04
CA SER A 41 -3.42 20.02 -3.07
C SER A 41 -1.93 20.34 -2.87
N PRO A 42 -1.44 20.43 -1.62
CA PRO A 42 -0.02 20.60 -1.32
C PRO A 42 0.80 19.31 -1.51
N ARG A 43 0.14 18.17 -1.77
CA ARG A 43 0.78 16.85 -1.78
C ARG A 43 1.84 16.77 -2.88
N ARG A 44 3.07 16.46 -2.47
CA ARG A 44 4.22 16.25 -3.36
C ARG A 44 4.52 14.79 -3.59
N ARG A 45 4.24 13.95 -2.59
CA ARG A 45 4.46 12.51 -2.63
C ARG A 45 3.28 11.78 -2.01
N VAL A 46 3.06 10.58 -2.51
CA VAL A 46 2.27 9.54 -1.84
C VAL A 46 3.14 8.30 -1.87
N TRP A 47 3.90 8.08 -0.79
CA TRP A 47 4.79 6.93 -0.71
C TRP A 47 3.97 5.66 -0.53
N LEU A 48 4.42 4.58 -1.16
CA LEU A 48 3.80 3.26 -1.07
C LEU A 48 4.77 2.31 -0.37
N TYR A 49 4.42 1.91 0.84
CA TYR A 49 5.18 0.95 1.63
C TYR A 49 4.50 -0.42 1.55
N ILE A 50 5.04 -1.33 0.75
CA ILE A 50 4.61 -2.71 0.63
C ILE A 50 5.65 -3.57 1.35
N THR A 51 5.21 -4.29 2.37
CA THR A 51 6.09 -5.11 3.20
C THR A 51 6.82 -6.15 2.35
N GLY A 52 8.16 -6.16 2.41
CA GLY A 52 9.00 -7.09 1.66
C GLY A 52 9.07 -6.84 0.15
N VAL A 53 8.54 -5.72 -0.36
CA VAL A 53 8.62 -5.36 -1.79
C VAL A 53 9.25 -3.98 -1.99
N THR A 54 8.67 -2.92 -1.41
CA THR A 54 9.18 -1.54 -1.57
C THR A 54 9.90 -1.02 -0.31
N ASP A 55 10.26 -1.93 0.60
CA ASP A 55 10.88 -1.58 1.86
C ASP A 55 12.36 -1.98 1.94
N HIS A 56 12.94 -1.68 3.10
CA HIS A 56 14.33 -1.92 3.43
C HIS A 56 14.72 -3.41 3.59
N HIS A 57 13.80 -4.37 3.36
CA HIS A 57 14.14 -5.79 3.27
C HIS A 57 14.64 -6.17 1.88
N GLN A 58 14.23 -5.43 0.86
CA GLN A 58 14.70 -5.60 -0.53
C GLN A 58 15.77 -4.59 -0.93
N ASN A 59 16.15 -3.68 -0.01
CA ASN A 59 16.88 -2.45 -0.35
C ASN A 59 16.26 -1.76 -1.57
N ALA A 60 14.92 -1.73 -1.64
CA ALA A 60 14.23 -1.14 -2.77
C ALA A 60 14.32 0.38 -2.71
N ARG A 61 14.46 1.02 -3.87
CA ARG A 61 14.28 2.47 -3.99
C ARG A 61 12.84 2.81 -3.55
N PRO A 62 12.64 3.82 -2.67
CA PRO A 62 11.31 4.21 -2.23
C PRO A 62 10.41 4.55 -3.41
N GLN A 63 9.18 4.02 -3.40
CA GLN A 63 8.23 4.21 -4.49
C GLN A 63 7.16 5.21 -4.06
N SER A 64 6.91 6.20 -4.91
CA SER A 64 5.78 7.12 -4.76
C SER A 64 4.81 6.94 -5.92
N LEU A 65 3.51 7.03 -5.64
CA LEU A 65 2.52 7.20 -6.68
C LEU A 65 2.77 8.50 -7.44
N THR A 66 2.28 8.53 -8.68
CA THR A 66 2.30 9.71 -9.54
C THR A 66 0.86 10.18 -9.74
N ARG A 67 0.63 11.49 -9.55
CA ARG A 67 -0.66 12.12 -9.83
C ARG A 67 -0.94 12.10 -11.34
N LEU A 68 -2.17 11.77 -11.70
CA LEU A 68 -2.68 11.98 -13.05
C LEU A 68 -3.03 13.48 -13.20
N PRO A 69 -2.44 14.20 -14.17
CA PRO A 69 -2.61 15.65 -14.31
C PRO A 69 -4.08 16.09 -14.37
N GLY A 70 -4.41 17.16 -13.63
CA GLY A 70 -5.75 17.73 -13.57
C GLY A 70 -6.78 16.85 -12.85
N THR A 71 -6.33 15.92 -11.99
CA THR A 71 -7.21 15.04 -11.21
C THR A 71 -6.72 14.86 -9.77
N ASP A 72 -7.60 14.34 -8.93
CA ASP A 72 -7.28 13.90 -7.57
C ASP A 72 -6.67 12.48 -7.51
N ALA A 73 -6.47 11.83 -8.66
CA ALA A 73 -6.01 10.45 -8.73
C ALA A 73 -4.49 10.35 -8.74
N TRP A 74 -3.96 9.61 -7.77
CA TRP A 74 -2.57 9.15 -7.74
C TRP A 74 -2.53 7.67 -8.07
N SER A 75 -1.53 7.25 -8.84
CA SER A 75 -1.36 5.84 -9.22
C SER A 75 0.08 5.37 -9.21
N TRP A 76 0.25 4.08 -8.96
CA TRP A 76 1.52 3.38 -9.16
C TRP A 76 1.25 1.93 -9.55
N ARG A 77 2.14 1.36 -10.35
CA ARG A 77 2.00 0.01 -10.88
C ARG A 77 3.27 -0.81 -10.67
N THR A 78 3.07 -2.09 -10.39
CA THR A 78 4.16 -3.09 -10.31
C THR A 78 3.65 -4.46 -10.74
N THR A 79 4.55 -5.43 -10.75
CA THR A 79 4.25 -6.85 -10.93
C THR A 79 4.61 -7.62 -9.66
N LEU A 80 3.70 -8.47 -9.18
CA LEU A 80 3.92 -9.36 -8.04
C LEU A 80 3.77 -10.83 -8.46
N SER A 81 4.40 -11.74 -7.70
CA SER A 81 4.20 -13.19 -7.88
C SER A 81 2.72 -13.54 -7.71
N PRO A 82 2.16 -14.47 -8.51
CA PRO A 82 0.79 -14.96 -8.33
C PRO A 82 0.50 -15.54 -6.93
N THR A 83 1.54 -15.96 -6.21
CA THR A 83 1.46 -16.53 -4.86
C THR A 83 1.69 -15.53 -3.74
N TRP A 84 1.94 -14.26 -4.05
CA TRP A 84 2.28 -13.26 -3.06
C TRP A 84 1.07 -12.87 -2.21
N ARG A 85 1.30 -12.71 -0.90
CA ARG A 85 0.37 -12.10 0.05
C ARG A 85 1.15 -11.21 1.00
N GLY A 86 0.61 -10.05 1.34
CA GLY A 86 1.24 -9.15 2.29
C GLY A 86 0.38 -7.93 2.61
N SER A 87 0.96 -7.04 3.41
CA SER A 87 0.34 -5.77 3.76
C SER A 87 1.05 -4.60 3.10
N TYR A 88 0.30 -3.52 2.90
CA TYR A 88 0.83 -2.25 2.43
C TYR A 88 0.14 -1.07 3.12
N CYS A 89 0.72 0.11 2.99
CA CYS A 89 0.12 1.38 3.40
C CYS A 89 0.57 2.52 2.50
N PHE A 90 -0.22 3.59 2.48
CA PHE A 90 0.13 4.85 1.83
C PHE A 90 0.68 5.84 2.85
N ILE A 91 1.62 6.68 2.45
CA ILE A 91 2.09 7.81 3.25
C ILE A 91 2.08 9.08 2.38
N PRO A 92 0.95 9.82 2.35
CA PRO A 92 0.89 11.13 1.71
C PRO A 92 1.82 12.13 2.41
N SER A 93 2.54 12.93 1.63
CA SER A 93 3.50 13.92 2.13
C SER A 93 3.49 15.18 1.28
N ASP A 94 3.60 16.33 1.95
CA ASP A 94 3.76 17.65 1.31
C ASP A 94 5.22 17.99 1.01
N ARG A 95 6.12 17.03 1.28
CA ARG A 95 7.57 17.17 1.15
C ARG A 95 8.08 16.33 -0.01
N ASP A 96 9.17 16.79 -0.59
CA ASP A 96 9.97 16.07 -1.60
C ASP A 96 11.31 15.54 -1.06
N ASP A 97 11.68 15.96 0.16
CA ASP A 97 12.94 15.64 0.85
C ASP A 97 12.78 14.62 2.00
N ASP A 98 11.72 13.80 1.97
CA ASP A 98 11.48 12.77 3.00
C ASP A 98 12.60 11.70 3.06
N PHE A 99 13.35 11.53 1.97
CA PHE A 99 14.52 10.66 1.86
C PHE A 99 15.75 11.43 1.39
N SER A 100 16.94 10.98 1.80
CA SER A 100 18.20 11.47 1.24
C SER A 100 18.24 11.22 -0.28
N PRO A 101 18.68 12.18 -1.13
CA PRO A 101 18.83 11.96 -2.56
C PRO A 101 19.67 10.73 -2.93
N GLU A 102 20.60 10.34 -2.05
CA GLU A 102 21.46 9.17 -2.20
C GLU A 102 20.68 7.85 -2.32
N VAL A 103 19.48 7.75 -1.73
CA VAL A 103 18.68 6.52 -1.86
C VAL A 103 18.09 6.32 -3.26
N PHE A 104 18.14 7.36 -4.11
CA PHE A 104 17.61 7.31 -5.48
C PHE A 104 18.72 7.19 -6.54
N SER A 105 19.98 7.46 -6.20
CA SER A 105 21.11 7.42 -7.13
C SER A 105 21.75 6.04 -7.28
N ALA A 106 21.62 5.18 -6.27
CA ALA A 106 22.22 3.84 -6.27
C ALA A 106 21.23 2.76 -6.70
N ASP A 107 21.70 1.74 -7.42
CA ASP A 107 20.89 0.55 -7.79
C ASP A 107 20.44 -0.24 -6.55
N ALA A 108 21.27 -0.25 -5.50
CA ALA A 108 20.94 -0.74 -4.18
C ALA A 108 21.17 0.37 -3.15
N PRO A 109 20.14 1.12 -2.72
CA PRO A 109 20.26 2.14 -1.69
C PRO A 109 20.77 1.60 -0.35
N ASP A 110 21.49 2.46 0.37
CA ASP A 110 21.95 2.16 1.73
C ASP A 110 20.74 1.89 2.66
N ARG A 111 20.77 0.73 3.31
CA ARG A 111 19.69 0.25 4.18
C ARG A 111 19.46 1.15 5.40
N ALA A 112 20.51 1.77 5.94
CA ALA A 112 20.40 2.71 7.06
C ALA A 112 19.68 3.99 6.63
N LEU A 113 20.00 4.54 5.46
CA LEU A 113 19.33 5.72 4.91
C LEU A 113 17.85 5.43 4.60
N LEU A 114 17.56 4.25 4.02
CA LEU A 114 16.17 3.81 3.82
C LEU A 114 15.40 3.74 5.13
N ARG A 115 15.99 3.10 6.15
CA ARG A 115 15.36 2.99 7.48
C ARG A 115 15.12 4.35 8.11
N GLU A 116 16.06 5.28 7.95
CA GLU A 116 15.90 6.63 8.47
C GLU A 116 14.73 7.37 7.82
N GLY A 117 14.64 7.35 6.48
CA GLY A 117 13.52 7.96 5.75
C GLY A 117 12.18 7.32 6.14
N TRP A 118 12.10 5.99 6.15
CA TRP A 118 10.89 5.29 6.56
C TRP A 118 10.50 5.56 8.00
N ARG A 119 11.46 5.69 8.93
CA ARG A 119 11.18 6.04 10.33
C ARG A 119 10.49 7.41 10.46
N LYS A 120 10.83 8.39 9.61
CA LYS A 120 10.18 9.72 9.58
C LYS A 120 8.77 9.65 8.97
N LEU A 121 8.53 8.72 8.06
CA LEU A 121 7.29 8.60 7.28
C LEU A 121 6.23 7.72 7.94
N LEU A 122 6.60 6.55 8.46
CA LEU A 122 5.68 5.52 8.96
C LEU A 122 4.71 6.00 10.07
N PRO A 123 5.03 6.97 10.95
CA PRO A 123 4.05 7.53 11.88
C PRO A 123 2.86 8.23 11.20
N ARG A 124 2.99 8.60 9.91
CA ARG A 124 1.95 9.22 9.07
C ARG A 124 1.30 8.22 8.10
N ALA A 125 1.65 6.94 8.19
CA ALA A 125 1.10 5.93 7.30
C ALA A 125 -0.39 5.73 7.55
N ILE A 126 -1.13 5.52 6.47
CA ILE A 126 -2.56 5.23 6.49
C ILE A 126 -2.83 3.94 5.72
N ALA A 127 -3.86 3.22 6.16
CA ALA A 127 -4.45 2.16 5.35
C ALA A 127 -4.99 2.76 4.03
N ASP A 128 -5.12 1.92 3.01
CA ASP A 128 -5.85 2.28 1.79
C ASP A 128 -7.33 2.55 2.12
N PRO A 129 -7.82 3.78 1.93
CA PRO A 129 -9.21 4.12 2.20
C PRO A 129 -10.22 3.37 1.31
N LEU A 130 -9.77 2.82 0.17
CA LEU A 130 -10.61 2.06 -0.76
C LEU A 130 -10.70 0.58 -0.39
N ASN A 131 -9.76 0.07 0.43
CA ASN A 131 -9.65 -1.36 0.70
C ASN A 131 -10.38 -1.72 2.01
N PRO A 132 -11.46 -2.52 1.96
CA PRO A 132 -12.22 -2.90 3.14
C PRO A 132 -11.44 -3.82 4.10
N HIS A 133 -10.37 -4.48 3.64
CA HIS A 133 -9.53 -5.39 4.42
C HIS A 133 -8.34 -4.66 5.04
N SER A 134 -8.65 -3.78 5.99
CA SER A 134 -7.68 -2.91 6.66
C SER A 134 -7.72 -3.09 8.18
N TRP A 135 -6.58 -2.93 8.85
CA TRP A 135 -6.46 -3.06 10.30
C TRP A 135 -5.34 -2.16 10.88
N GLN A 136 -5.30 -2.04 12.20
CA GLN A 136 -4.20 -1.39 12.90
C GLN A 136 -3.00 -2.34 13.00
N GLY A 137 -1.91 -2.02 12.32
CA GLY A 137 -0.68 -2.80 12.38
C GLY A 137 0.02 -2.66 13.73
N GLY A 138 0.87 -3.63 14.09
CA GLY A 138 1.61 -3.64 15.36
C GLY A 138 2.62 -2.50 15.53
N ARG A 139 2.81 -1.64 14.52
CA ARG A 139 3.69 -0.46 14.55
C ARG A 139 2.94 0.85 14.76
N GLY A 140 1.64 0.80 15.09
CA GLY A 140 0.85 1.98 15.44
C GLY A 140 0.31 2.78 14.25
N HIS A 141 0.19 2.17 13.08
CA HIS A 141 -0.43 2.77 11.89
C HIS A 141 -1.34 1.77 11.16
N GLY A 142 -2.29 2.30 10.40
CA GLY A 142 -3.18 1.50 9.57
C GLY A 142 -2.45 0.85 8.40
N VAL A 143 -2.80 -0.38 8.09
CA VAL A 143 -2.33 -1.13 6.92
C VAL A 143 -3.52 -1.82 6.24
N SER A 144 -3.35 -2.17 4.97
CA SER A 144 -4.33 -2.90 4.17
C SER A 144 -3.74 -4.19 3.62
N ALA A 145 -4.57 -5.22 3.49
CA ALA A 145 -4.17 -6.50 2.91
C ALA A 145 -4.17 -6.42 1.39
N LEU A 146 -3.22 -7.14 0.79
CA LEU A 146 -3.24 -7.47 -0.62
C LEU A 146 -2.87 -8.95 -0.78
N GLU A 147 -3.68 -9.66 -1.54
CA GLU A 147 -3.55 -11.10 -1.77
C GLU A 147 -3.68 -11.41 -3.25
N MET A 148 -2.72 -12.16 -3.79
CA MET A 148 -2.73 -12.59 -5.18
C MET A 148 -3.53 -13.89 -5.35
N PRO A 149 -4.08 -14.18 -6.55
CA PRO A 149 -5.04 -15.28 -6.74
C PRO A 149 -4.54 -16.68 -6.39
N GLN A 150 -3.21 -16.90 -6.33
CA GLN A 150 -2.60 -18.19 -5.99
C GLN A 150 -1.87 -18.14 -4.63
N ALA A 151 -2.15 -17.14 -3.79
CA ALA A 151 -1.59 -17.09 -2.45
C ALA A 151 -2.02 -18.34 -1.65
N PRO A 152 -1.10 -19.00 -0.92
CA PRO A 152 -1.43 -20.22 -0.18
C PRO A 152 -2.58 -20.00 0.80
N ALA A 153 -3.50 -20.96 0.93
CA ALA A 153 -4.62 -20.85 1.86
C ALA A 153 -4.16 -20.56 3.31
N GLN A 154 -4.98 -19.85 4.07
CA GLN A 154 -4.80 -19.60 5.50
C GLN A 154 -5.96 -20.24 6.28
N PRO A 155 -5.87 -21.55 6.58
CA PRO A 155 -6.97 -22.28 7.21
C PRO A 155 -7.47 -21.58 8.48
N GLY A 156 -8.78 -21.36 8.55
CA GLY A 156 -9.46 -20.69 9.66
C GLY A 156 -9.65 -19.19 9.46
N TRP A 157 -9.06 -18.60 8.42
CA TRP A 157 -9.27 -17.19 8.02
C TRP A 157 -10.10 -17.03 6.75
N ASP A 158 -10.21 -18.12 5.98
CA ASP A 158 -10.99 -18.30 4.77
C ASP A 158 -12.49 -18.50 5.04
N GLN A 159 -12.85 -18.96 6.24
CA GLN A 159 -14.24 -19.15 6.67
C GLN A 159 -14.70 -17.99 7.55
N PHE A 160 -15.06 -16.87 6.93
CA PHE A 160 -15.78 -15.82 7.65
C PHE A 160 -17.15 -16.36 8.08
N ASN A 161 -17.36 -16.50 9.40
CA ASN A 161 -18.62 -16.87 10.08
C ASN A 161 -18.92 -18.35 10.34
N GLU A 162 -17.93 -19.24 10.44
CA GLU A 162 -18.20 -20.48 11.19
C GLU A 162 -18.38 -20.15 12.69
N ALA A 163 -19.46 -20.66 13.28
CA ALA A 163 -19.72 -20.47 14.70
C ALA A 163 -18.65 -21.18 15.51
N HIS A 164 -17.64 -20.44 15.97
CA HIS A 164 -16.62 -20.99 16.85
C HIS A 164 -17.17 -21.18 18.26
N PRO A 165 -16.79 -22.27 18.95
CA PRO A 165 -17.12 -22.43 20.36
C PRO A 165 -16.53 -21.26 21.17
N PRO A 166 -17.18 -20.86 22.28
CA PRO A 166 -16.71 -19.77 23.10
C PRO A 166 -15.26 -20.00 23.56
N ALA A 167 -14.46 -18.94 23.53
CA ALA A 167 -13.07 -18.98 23.98
C ALA A 167 -13.00 -19.54 25.41
N ARG A 168 -12.15 -20.56 25.61
CA ARG A 168 -11.89 -21.12 26.94
C ARG A 168 -10.72 -20.35 27.56
N CYS A 169 -10.96 -19.73 28.70
CA CYS A 169 -9.88 -19.17 29.51
C CYS A 169 -9.03 -20.33 30.05
N LEU A 170 -7.74 -20.33 29.75
CA LEU A 170 -6.79 -21.27 30.35
C LEU A 170 -6.28 -20.65 31.65
N GLU A 171 -6.54 -21.30 32.77
CA GLU A 171 -5.87 -20.97 34.02
C GLU A 171 -4.51 -21.66 34.06
N TRP A 172 -3.45 -20.86 34.09
CA TRP A 172 -2.09 -21.35 34.30
C TRP A 172 -1.91 -21.69 35.79
N ARG A 173 -1.40 -22.89 36.07
CA ARG A 173 -0.98 -23.33 37.42
C ARG A 173 0.53 -23.24 37.56
#